data_AF-A0A9W8NSJ7-F1
#
_entry.id   AF-A0A9W8NSJ7-F1
#
_cell.length_a   1.000
_cell.length_b   1.000
_cell.length_c   1.000
_cell.angle_alpha   90.00
_cell.angle_beta   90.00
_cell.angle_gamma   90.00
#
_symmetry.space_group_name_H-M   'P 1'
#
loop_
_entity.id
_entity.type
_entity.pdbx_description
1 polymer ?
#
loop_
_entity_poly.entity_id
_entity_poly.type
_entity_poly.pdbx_seq_one_letter_code
_entity_poly.pdbx_strand_id
1 'polypeptide(L)'
;FSIHVDFFNPNRVTQRGAHDSIGVISCANLGLDSTIRYLPEYLYSTIIPGPNEPTADEIDQHVRRVIEQFVRAWHPGFKVSRTADSDSG
;
A
#
# COMPACT_ATOMS: atom_id res chain seq x y z
N PHE A 1 -5.61 11.18 3.41
CA PHE A 1 -5.43 9.72 3.49
C PHE A 1 -4.82 9.38 4.84
N SER A 2 -5.12 8.20 5.40
CA SER A 2 -4.37 7.60 6.52
C SER A 2 -3.41 6.57 5.94
N ILE A 3 -2.14 6.62 6.31
CA ILE A 3 -1.10 5.69 5.82
C ILE A 3 -0.64 4.84 7.00
N HIS A 4 -0.67 3.52 6.83
CA HIS A 4 -0.18 2.55 7.80
C HIS A 4 0.92 1.72 7.16
N VAL A 5 2.02 1.53 7.90
CA VAL A 5 3.14 0.68 7.50
C VAL A 5 3.31 -0.37 8.59
N ASP A 6 3.40 -1.63 8.20
CA ASP A 6 3.62 -2.75 9.11
C ASP A 6 4.56 -3.78 8.51
N PHE A 7 5.29 -4.48 9.37
CA PHE A 7 6.28 -5.49 9.00
C PHE A 7 6.02 -6.79 9.75
N PHE A 8 6.04 -7.90 9.03
CA PHE A 8 5.79 -9.21 9.63
C PHE A 8 6.60 -10.31 8.95
N ASN A 9 6.80 -11.40 9.69
CA ASN A 9 7.46 -12.58 9.16
C ASN A 9 6.47 -13.41 8.33
N PRO A 10 6.67 -13.56 7.00
CA PRO A 10 5.75 -14.31 6.15
C PRO A 10 5.75 -15.82 6.46
N ASN A 11 6.82 -16.34 7.07
CA ASN A 11 7.05 -17.76 7.32
C ASN A 11 6.59 -18.25 8.71
N ARG A 12 5.90 -17.39 9.48
CA ARG A 12 5.55 -17.55 10.93
C ARG A 12 6.77 -17.52 11.86
N VAL A 13 6.53 -17.10 13.11
CA VAL A 13 7.55 -17.05 14.18
C VAL A 13 8.04 -18.46 14.50
N THR A 14 9.21 -18.85 13.99
CA THR A 14 9.92 -20.02 14.49
C THR A 14 10.94 -19.58 15.54
N GLN A 15 10.99 -20.28 16.68
CA GLN A 15 11.91 -19.97 17.79
C GLN A 15 13.40 -20.05 17.42
N ARG A 16 13.78 -20.42 16.18
CA ARG A 16 15.16 -20.77 15.85
C ARG A 16 15.62 -20.60 14.39
N GLY A 17 14.92 -19.88 13.51
CA GLY A 17 15.54 -19.52 12.23
C GLY A 17 14.60 -19.21 11.09
N ALA A 18 14.42 -17.90 10.84
CA ALA A 18 14.46 -17.19 9.56
C ALA A 18 14.00 -15.76 9.88
N HIS A 19 14.91 -14.77 9.87
CA HIS A 19 14.58 -13.36 10.08
C HIS A 19 14.03 -12.73 8.80
N ASP A 20 13.09 -13.42 8.15
CA ASP A 20 12.42 -12.87 6.98
C ASP A 20 11.36 -11.88 7.45
N SER A 21 11.34 -10.72 6.82
CA SER A 21 10.38 -9.64 7.05
C SER A 21 9.89 -9.16 5.69
N ILE A 22 8.58 -9.00 5.57
CA ILE A 22 7.95 -8.28 4.46
C ILE A 22 7.14 -7.13 5.03
N GLY A 23 7.11 -6.02 4.32
CA GLY A 23 6.32 -4.86 4.72
C GLY A 23 5.04 -4.74 3.91
N VAL A 24 4.04 -4.12 4.51
CA VAL A 24 2.84 -3.65 3.81
C VAL A 24 2.66 -2.16 4.08
N ILE A 25 2.36 -1.41 3.02
CA ILE A 25 1.85 -0.05 3.14
C ILE A 25 0.38 -0.12 2.75
N SER A 26 -0.51 0.28 3.67
CA SER A 26 -1.94 0.41 3.40
C SER A 26 -2.39 1.86 3.58
N CYS A 27 -3.29 2.30 2.71
CA CYS A 27 -3.73 3.68 2.64
C CYS A 27 -5.26 3.75 2.59
N ALA A 28 -5.87 4.35 3.60
CA ALA A 28 -7.30 4.59 3.68
C ALA A 28 -7.65 6.00 3.19
N ASN A 29 -8.66 6.11 2.33
CA ASN A 29 -9.20 7.40 1.92
C ASN A 29 -10.11 7.97 3.03
N LEU A 30 -9.62 9.00 3.73
CA LEU A 30 -10.35 9.66 4.81
C LEU A 30 -11.56 10.48 4.33
N GLY A 31 -11.69 10.70 3.01
CA GLY A 31 -12.88 11.31 2.41
C GLY A 31 -14.06 10.35 2.21
N LEU A 32 -13.86 9.04 2.34
CA LEU A 32 -14.94 8.04 2.31
C LEU A 32 -15.63 7.93 3.67
N ASP A 33 -16.84 7.36 3.70
CA ASP A 33 -17.53 7.08 4.96
C ASP A 33 -16.71 6.13 5.87
N SER A 34 -16.83 6.28 7.19
CA SER A 34 -16.08 5.47 8.16
C SER A 34 -16.43 3.98 8.12
N THR A 35 -17.63 3.65 7.66
CA THR A 35 -18.09 2.26 7.52
C THR A 35 -17.45 1.53 6.33
N ILE A 36 -16.99 2.27 5.30
CA ILE A 36 -16.45 1.67 4.06
C ILE A 36 -14.94 1.88 3.86
N ARG A 37 -14.35 2.93 4.45
CA ARG A 37 -12.97 3.35 4.13
C ARG A 37 -11.86 2.33 4.43
N TYR A 38 -12.17 1.29 5.20
CA TYR A 38 -11.25 0.20 5.54
C TYR A 38 -11.65 -1.14 4.93
N LEU A 39 -12.69 -1.18 4.08
CA LEU A 39 -12.97 -2.38 3.30
C LEU A 39 -11.86 -2.59 2.26
N PRO A 40 -11.48 -3.85 1.97
CA PRO A 40 -10.37 -4.15 1.07
C PRO A 40 -10.47 -3.48 -0.30
N GLU A 41 -11.67 -3.30 -0.83
CA GLU A 41 -11.93 -2.71 -2.15
C GLU A 41 -11.65 -1.21 -2.22
N TYR A 42 -11.64 -0.53 -1.06
CA TYR A 42 -11.39 0.92 -0.94
C TYR A 42 -10.02 1.25 -0.37
N LEU A 43 -9.21 0.24 -0.07
CA LEU A 43 -7.84 0.41 0.39
C LEU A 43 -6.87 0.36 -0.79
N TYR A 44 -5.98 1.34 -0.84
CA TYR A 44 -4.76 1.19 -1.63
C TYR A 44 -3.73 0.45 -0.78
N SER A 45 -3.13 -0.61 -1.32
CA SER A 45 -2.07 -1.35 -0.64
C SER A 45 -0.91 -1.68 -1.57
N THR A 46 0.29 -1.71 -1.01
CA THR A 46 1.51 -2.18 -1.70
C THR A 46 2.42 -2.92 -0.72
N ILE A 47 3.29 -3.77 -1.27
CA ILE A 47 4.20 -4.62 -0.50
C ILE A 47 5.61 -4.04 -0.58
N ILE A 48 6.28 -3.95 0.57
CA ILE A 48 7.73 -3.75 0.64
C ILE A 48 8.37 -5.14 0.64
N PRO A 49 9.18 -5.46 -0.37
CA PRO A 49 9.80 -6.78 -0.47
C PRO A 49 10.80 -7.00 0.66
N GLY A 50 10.85 -8.23 1.15
CA GLY A 50 11.87 -8.70 2.07
C GLY A 50 13.20 -9.05 1.39
N PRO A 51 14.09 -9.82 2.04
CA PRO A 51 13.84 -10.57 3.27
C PRO A 51 14.08 -9.77 4.56
N ASN A 52 14.67 -8.57 4.49
CA ASN A 52 15.00 -7.82 5.71
C ASN A 52 14.03 -6.66 5.90
N GLU A 53 13.82 -6.28 7.16
CA GLU A 53 13.13 -5.04 7.47
C GLU A 53 13.99 -3.86 7.01
N PRO A 54 13.46 -2.95 6.18
CA PRO A 54 14.18 -1.79 5.69
C PRO A 54 14.51 -0.80 6.82
N THR A 55 15.57 -0.04 6.63
CA THR A 55 15.89 1.13 7.47
C THR A 55 14.84 2.23 7.32
N ALA A 56 14.82 3.20 8.24
CA ALA A 56 13.89 4.33 8.18
C ALA A 56 14.01 5.11 6.85
N ASP A 57 15.23 5.36 6.36
CA ASP A 57 15.45 6.06 5.09
C ASP A 57 14.91 5.26 3.88
N GLU A 58 15.02 3.93 3.93
CA GLU A 58 14.47 3.05 2.90
C GLU A 58 12.92 3.02 2.97
N ILE A 59 12.34 3.03 4.17
CA ILE A 59 10.89 3.16 4.37
C ILE A 59 10.39 4.48 3.78
N ASP A 60 11.06 5.59 4.08
CA ASP A 60 10.73 6.91 3.56
C ASP A 60 10.76 6.93 2.02
N GLN A 61 11.73 6.25 1.41
CA GLN A 61 11.79 6.10 -0.03
C GLN A 61 10.60 5.31 -0.61
N HIS A 62 10.11 4.28 0.09
CA HIS A 62 8.91 3.55 -0.31
C HIS A 62 7.64 4.40 -0.16
N VAL A 63 7.48 5.07 0.99
CA VAL A 63 6.34 5.93 1.28
C VAL A 63 6.28 7.10 0.30
N ARG A 64 7.42 7.73 -0.02
CA ARG A 64 7.49 8.80 -1.02
C ARG A 64 6.93 8.37 -2.37
N ARG A 65 7.26 7.16 -2.85
CA ARG A 65 6.72 6.64 -4.12
C ARG A 65 5.20 6.50 -4.10
N VAL A 66 4.63 6.06 -2.98
CA VAL A 66 3.16 5.98 -2.79
C VAL A 66 2.53 7.37 -2.81
N ILE A 67 3.10 8.31 -2.03
CA ILE A 67 2.63 9.70 -1.98
C ILE A 67 2.66 10.34 -3.37
N GLU A 68 3.72 10.12 -4.16
CA GLU A 68 3.82 10.65 -5.52
C GLU A 68 2.72 10.12 -6.45
N GLN A 69 2.29 8.87 -6.29
CA GLN A 69 1.14 8.35 -7.04
C GLN A 69 -0.15 9.07 -6.63
N PHE A 70 -0.37 9.33 -5.33
CA PHE A 70 -1.54 10.07 -4.87
C PHE A 70 -1.53 11.53 -5.31
N VAL A 71 -0.37 12.19 -5.32
CA VAL A 71 -0.24 13.55 -5.83
C VAL A 71 -0.62 13.60 -7.32
N ARG A 72 -0.11 12.66 -8.13
CA ARG A 72 -0.48 12.56 -9.56
C ARG A 72 -1.98 12.31 -9.74
N ALA A 73 -2.55 11.44 -8.90
CA ALA A 73 -3.98 11.12 -8.90
C ALA A 73 -4.86 12.30 -8.50
N TRP A 74 -4.34 13.20 -7.67
CA TRP A 74 -5.06 14.39 -7.19
C TRP A 74 -4.94 15.57 -8.16
N HIS A 75 -3.73 15.81 -8.68
CA HIS A 75 -3.48 16.95 -9.56
C HIS A 75 -2.36 16.65 -10.57
N PRO A 76 -2.65 16.65 -11.90
CA PRO A 76 -3.91 17.09 -12.54
C PRO A 76 -5.07 16.07 -12.45
N GLY A 77 -4.82 14.88 -11.91
CA GLY A 77 -5.77 13.77 -11.95
C GLY A 77 -5.47 12.79 -13.09
N PHE A 78 -6.23 11.68 -13.13
CA PHE A 78 -6.09 10.66 -14.18
C PHE A 78 -7.22 10.76 -15.21
N LYS A 79 -6.86 10.66 -16.49
CA LYS A 79 -7.81 10.35 -17.56
C LYS A 79 -7.84 8.83 -17.78
N VAL A 80 -8.89 8.18 -17.28
CA VAL A 80 -9.10 6.75 -17.49
C VAL A 80 -9.90 6.57 -18.77
N SER A 81 -9.30 5.98 -19.81
CA SER A 81 -9.98 5.77 -21.11
C SER A 81 -10.95 4.59 -21.08
N ARG A 82 -10.68 3.58 -20.24
CA ARG A 82 -11.49 2.37 -20.03
C ARG A 82 -11.25 1.81 -18.64
N THR A 83 -12.26 1.21 -18.05
CA THR A 83 -12.18 0.42 -16.81
C THR A 83 -12.41 -1.06 -17.14
N ALA A 84 -12.14 -1.96 -16.19
CA ALA A 84 -12.27 -3.40 -16.39
C ALA A 84 -13.66 -3.83 -16.87
N ASP A 85 -14.71 -3.13 -16.42
CA ASP A 85 -16.11 -3.41 -16.77
C ASP A 85 -16.66 -2.56 -17.93
N SER A 86 -15.79 -1.88 -18.69
CA SER A 86 -16.28 -1.15 -19.88
C SER A 86 -16.61 -2.14 -21.00
N ASP A 87 -17.84 -2.09 -21.53
CA ASP A 87 -18.44 -2.95 -22.58
C ASP A 87 -17.69 -2.93 -23.95
N SER A 88 -16.39 -3.16 -23.96
CA SER A 88 -15.59 -3.30 -25.17
C SER A 88 -14.81 -4.61 -25.13
N GLY A 89 -15.58 -5.68 -25.33
CA GLY A 89 -15.19 -7.07 -25.53
C GLY A 89 -16.42 -7.95 -25.72
#